data_AF-A0A3N5U7X5-F1
#
_entry.id   AF-A0A3N5U7X5-F1
#
_cell.length_a   1.000
_cell.length_b   1.000
_cell.length_c   1.000
_cell.angle_alpha   90.00
_cell.angle_beta   90.00
_cell.angle_gamma   90.00
#
_symmetry.space_group_name_H-M   'P 1'
#
loop_
_entity.id
_entity.type
_entity.pdbx_description
1 polymer ?
#
loop_
_entity_poly.entity_id
_entity_poly.type
_entity_poly.pdbx_seq_one_letter_code
_entity_poly.pdbx_strand_id
1 'polypeptide(L)'
;MLDKDLKWALAILLSLVPSAPSLAAPLKPRIVVLTDISPTYTRDVIISGSDSSRATIEVPPDSAGKSFHVICEVTDTGTPRLTRYQRVIVEVKP
;
A
#
# COMPACT_ATOMS: atom_id res chain seq x y z
N MET A 1 -4.48 -65.07 -2.28
CA MET A 1 -5.47 -64.24 -2.99
C MET A 1 -5.69 -63.01 -2.14
N LEU A 2 -4.88 -61.96 -2.33
CA LEU A 2 -5.03 -60.71 -1.58
C LEU A 2 -6.26 -59.99 -2.10
N ASP A 3 -7.19 -59.67 -1.21
CA ASP A 3 -8.43 -58.97 -1.51
C ASP A 3 -8.15 -57.66 -2.27
N LYS A 4 -8.70 -57.58 -3.48
CA LYS A 4 -8.64 -56.39 -4.34
C LYS A 4 -9.32 -55.19 -3.67
N ASP A 5 -10.11 -55.43 -2.63
CA ASP A 5 -10.87 -54.43 -1.88
C ASP A 5 -9.99 -53.60 -0.94
N LEU A 6 -8.84 -54.12 -0.52
CA LEU A 6 -7.88 -53.37 0.31
C LEU A 6 -7.08 -52.33 -0.48
N LYS A 7 -6.99 -52.49 -1.81
CA LYS A 7 -6.28 -51.54 -2.70
C LYS A 7 -7.08 -50.24 -2.93
N TRP A 8 -8.40 -50.29 -2.80
CA TRP A 8 -9.27 -49.12 -2.91
C TRP A 8 -9.41 -48.37 -1.58
N ALA A 9 -9.23 -49.05 -0.45
CA ALA A 9 -9.30 -48.44 0.88
C ALA A 9 -8.14 -47.45 1.16
N LEU A 10 -6.99 -47.60 0.49
CA LEU A 10 -5.84 -46.70 0.68
C LEU A 10 -5.85 -45.47 -0.24
N ALA A 11 -6.76 -45.39 -1.22
CA ALA A 11 -6.73 -44.37 -2.26
C ALA A 11 -7.49 -43.07 -1.92
N ILE A 12 -8.20 -42.99 -0.79
CA ILE A 12 -9.13 -41.88 -0.49
C ILE A 12 -8.60 -40.91 0.58
N LEU A 13 -7.36 -41.07 1.06
CA LEU A 13 -6.76 -40.15 2.02
C LEU A 13 -5.61 -39.34 1.42
N LEU A 14 -5.81 -38.61 0.32
CA LEU A 14 -4.79 -37.67 -0.17
C LEU A 14 -5.27 -36.35 -0.81
N SER A 15 -6.56 -35.99 -0.76
CA SER A 15 -6.98 -34.72 -1.38
C SER A 15 -7.85 -33.87 -0.47
N LEU A 16 -7.23 -33.33 0.57
CA LEU A 16 -7.66 -32.02 1.05
C LEU A 16 -6.42 -31.22 1.44
N VAL A 17 -5.81 -30.58 0.44
CA VAL A 17 -4.86 -29.49 0.68
C VAL A 17 -5.72 -28.28 1.02
N PRO A 18 -5.77 -27.81 2.28
CA PRO A 18 -6.38 -26.52 2.56
C PRO A 18 -5.58 -25.47 1.79
N SER A 19 -6.23 -24.74 0.89
CA SER A 19 -5.62 -23.56 0.26
C SER A 19 -5.38 -22.56 1.39
N ALA A 20 -4.13 -22.52 1.88
CA ALA A 20 -3.72 -21.50 2.82
C ALA A 20 -4.03 -20.13 2.18
N PRO A 21 -4.80 -19.25 2.84
CA PRO A 21 -4.90 -17.88 2.36
C PRO A 21 -3.47 -17.33 2.35
N SER A 22 -3.01 -16.89 1.19
CA SER A 22 -1.76 -16.14 1.07
C SER A 22 -1.88 -14.94 2.00
N LEU A 23 -1.20 -15.02 3.15
CA LEU A 23 -1.07 -13.91 4.07
C LEU A 23 -0.02 -12.99 3.45
N ALA A 24 -0.44 -12.21 2.45
CA ALA A 24 0.38 -11.16 1.88
C ALA A 24 0.88 -10.31 3.05
N ALA A 25 2.20 -10.25 3.24
CA ALA A 25 2.80 -9.49 4.32
C ALA A 25 2.34 -8.02 4.24
N PRO A 26 2.07 -7.38 5.39
CA PRO A 26 1.53 -6.02 5.39
C PRO A 26 2.51 -5.07 4.69
N LEU A 27 2.01 -4.35 3.69
CA LEU A 27 2.76 -3.29 3.02
C LEU A 27 3.15 -2.23 4.05
N LYS A 28 4.33 -1.61 3.89
CA LYS A 28 4.77 -0.50 4.73
C LYS A 28 4.60 0.82 3.96
N PRO A 29 3.41 1.45 3.98
CA PRO A 29 3.20 2.74 3.33
C PRO A 29 3.97 3.83 4.06
N ARG A 30 4.55 4.77 3.30
CA ARG A 30 5.17 5.99 3.81
C ARG A 30 4.83 7.15 2.88
N ILE A 31 4.01 8.06 3.34
CA ILE A 31 3.63 9.28 2.66
C ILE A 31 4.62 10.37 3.07
N VAL A 32 5.23 11.00 2.08
CA VAL A 32 6.21 12.07 2.30
C VAL A 32 5.70 13.30 1.56
N VAL A 33 5.65 14.45 2.26
CA VAL A 33 5.52 15.73 1.57
C VAL A 33 6.87 16.02 0.95
N LEU A 34 6.97 15.79 -0.36
CA LEU A 34 8.07 16.30 -1.15
C LEU A 34 7.58 17.58 -1.82
N THR A 35 8.07 18.71 -1.35
CA THR A 35 8.03 19.99 -2.06
C THR A 35 8.91 19.86 -3.31
N ASP A 36 8.29 19.40 -4.40
CA ASP A 36 8.86 19.29 -5.75
C ASP A 36 9.23 20.67 -6.34
N ILE A 37 9.70 20.74 -7.57
CA ILE A 37 10.15 21.97 -8.29
C ILE A 37 9.02 22.90 -8.79
N SER A 38 7.76 22.72 -8.39
CA SER A 38 6.64 23.59 -8.84
C SER A 38 5.50 23.90 -7.83
N PRO A 39 5.65 23.81 -6.50
CA PRO A 39 4.63 24.33 -5.59
C PRO A 39 4.70 25.85 -5.57
N THR A 40 3.54 26.49 -5.72
CA THR A 40 3.41 27.94 -5.46
C THR A 40 3.22 28.21 -3.96
N TYR A 41 2.91 27.18 -3.18
CA TYR A 41 2.90 27.22 -1.72
C TYR A 41 4.22 26.71 -1.13
N THR A 42 4.94 27.56 -0.39
CA THR A 42 6.32 27.30 0.07
C THR A 42 6.44 27.02 1.57
N ARG A 43 5.33 27.00 2.31
CA ARG A 43 5.32 26.70 3.74
C ARG A 43 5.05 25.22 3.98
N ASP A 44 5.29 24.79 5.21
CA ASP A 44 5.04 23.41 5.64
C ASP A 44 3.55 23.08 5.58
N VAL A 45 3.25 21.86 5.14
CA VAL A 45 1.90 21.30 5.12
C VAL A 45 1.86 20.16 6.12
N ILE A 46 0.90 20.20 7.05
CA ILE A 46 0.76 19.19 8.09
C ILE A 46 0.07 17.96 7.49
N ILE A 47 0.72 16.80 7.62
CA ILE A 47 0.15 15.50 7.26
C ILE A 47 0.09 14.61 8.50
N SER A 48 -1.13 14.21 8.87
CA SER A 48 -1.39 13.22 9.91
C SER A 48 -1.53 11.82 9.30
N GLY A 49 -1.00 10.79 9.97
CA GLY A 49 -1.08 9.40 9.50
C GLY A 49 -0.20 9.10 8.28
N SER A 50 0.94 9.79 8.15
CA SER A 50 1.83 9.66 6.99
C SER A 50 2.46 8.27 6.84
N ASP A 51 2.54 7.47 7.90
CA ASP A 51 3.02 6.08 7.89
C ASP A 51 1.90 5.03 7.82
N SER A 52 0.67 5.49 7.56
CA SER A 52 -0.53 4.65 7.52
C SER A 52 -1.09 4.55 6.09
N SER A 53 -1.98 3.58 5.86
CA SER A 53 -2.68 3.43 4.57
C SER A 53 -3.64 4.59 4.26
N ARG A 54 -3.93 5.42 5.26
CA ARG A 54 -4.73 6.64 5.16
C ARG A 54 -3.98 7.76 5.87
N ALA A 55 -3.77 8.86 5.15
CA ALA A 55 -3.30 10.12 5.71
C ALA A 55 -4.33 11.23 5.52
N THR A 56 -4.25 12.24 6.38
CA THR A 56 -5.04 13.46 6.31
C THR A 56 -4.11 14.64 6.13
N ILE A 57 -4.43 15.48 5.14
CA ILE A 57 -3.70 16.71 4.86
C ILE A 57 -4.52 17.87 5.39
N GLU A 58 -3.93 18.69 6.24
CA GLU A 58 -4.54 19.96 6.64
C GLU A 58 -4.20 21.01 5.59
N VAL A 59 -5.22 21.50 4.88
CA VAL A 59 -5.04 22.56 3.87
C VAL A 59 -4.76 23.88 4.59
N PRO A 60 -3.59 24.51 4.38
CA PRO A 60 -3.25 25.73 5.11
C PRO A 60 -4.19 26.89 4.73
N PRO A 61 -4.57 27.75 5.69
CA PRO A 61 -5.52 28.84 5.42
C PRO A 61 -4.96 29.89 4.43
N ASP A 62 -3.64 30.01 4.32
CA ASP A 62 -2.94 30.97 3.44
C ASP A 62 -2.55 30.36 2.07
N SER A 63 -3.13 29.21 1.73
CA SER A 63 -2.87 28.48 0.48
C SER A 63 -3.80 28.83 -0.68
N ALA A 64 -4.81 29.70 -0.46
CA ALA A 64 -5.76 30.11 -1.50
C ALA A 64 -5.05 30.61 -2.78
N GLY A 65 -5.48 30.11 -3.94
CA GLY A 65 -4.89 30.40 -5.24
C GLY A 65 -3.51 29.77 -5.49
N LYS A 66 -3.02 28.92 -4.59
CA LYS A 66 -1.73 28.24 -4.70
C LYS A 66 -1.92 26.72 -4.82
N SER A 67 -0.82 26.05 -5.12
CA SER A 67 -0.73 24.60 -5.25
C SER A 67 0.44 24.04 -4.46
N PHE A 68 0.25 22.80 -3.98
CA PHE A 68 1.30 22.00 -3.37
C PHE A 68 1.18 20.55 -3.78
N HIS A 69 2.30 19.83 -3.74
CA HIS A 69 2.38 18.44 -4.18
C HIS A 69 2.56 17.52 -2.98
N VAL A 70 1.92 16.36 -3.03
CA VAL A 70 2.05 15.29 -2.03
C VAL A 70 2.50 14.03 -2.75
N ILE A 71 3.50 13.34 -2.19
CA ILE A 71 4.02 12.09 -2.75
C ILE A 71 3.74 10.95 -1.79
N CYS A 72 2.99 9.97 -2.26
CA CYS A 72 2.83 8.70 -1.58
C CYS A 72 3.90 7.74 -2.07
N GLU A 73 4.67 7.18 -1.14
CA GLU A 73 5.64 6.11 -1.40
C GLU A 73 5.15 4.83 -0.73
N VAL A 74 5.11 3.73 -1.47
CA VAL A 74 4.75 2.41 -0.93
C VAL A 74 5.83 1.42 -1.30
N THR A 75 6.43 0.81 -0.29
CA THR A 75 7.44 -0.23 -0.45
C THR A 75 6.83 -1.58 -0.11
N ASP A 76 7.01 -2.55 -1.00
CA ASP A 76 6.63 -3.94 -0.75
C ASP A 76 7.61 -4.64 0.20
N THR A 77 7.28 -5.87 0.57
CA THR A 77 8.11 -6.72 1.43
C THR A 77 8.88 -7.78 0.64
N GLY A 78 9.03 -7.61 -0.69
CA GLY A 78 9.70 -8.56 -1.57
C GLY A 78 11.22 -8.61 -1.38
N THR A 79 11.86 -9.55 -2.07
CA THR A 79 13.32 -9.62 -2.20
C THR A 79 13.68 -9.73 -3.68
N PRO A 80 14.15 -8.66 -4.34
CA PRO A 80 14.40 -7.32 -3.77
C PRO A 80 13.10 -6.58 -3.43
N ARG A 81 13.19 -5.61 -2.51
CA ARG A 81 12.06 -4.71 -2.21
C ARG A 81 11.84 -3.74 -3.36
N LEU A 82 10.59 -3.57 -3.77
CA LEU A 82 10.21 -2.59 -4.78
C LEU A 82 9.41 -1.46 -4.16
N THR A 83 9.68 -0.25 -4.62
CA THR A 83 8.99 0.97 -4.18
C THR A 83 8.21 1.58 -5.35
N ARG A 84 6.95 1.91 -5.11
CA ARG A 84 6.09 2.66 -6.04
C ARG A 84 5.81 4.05 -5.48
N TYR A 85 5.81 5.05 -6.36
CA TYR A 85 5.46 6.42 -6.04
C TYR A 85 4.15 6.82 -6.72
N GLN A 86 3.36 7.66 -6.05
CA GLN A 86 2.21 8.32 -6.60
C GLN A 86 2.22 9.79 -6.19
N ARG A 87 2.15 10.69 -7.18
CA ARG A 87 2.04 12.13 -6.94
C ARG A 87 0.57 12.57 -6.95
N VAL A 88 0.22 13.40 -5.98
CA VAL A 88 -1.06 14.10 -5.89
C VAL A 88 -0.76 15.60 -5.94
N ILE A 89 -1.41 16.31 -6.85
CA ILE A 89 -1.32 17.77 -6.97
C ILE A 89 -2.58 18.34 -6.33
N VAL A 90 -2.41 19.19 -5.32
CA VAL A 90 -3.51 19.89 -4.65
C VAL A 90 -3.53 21.32 -5.14
N GLU A 91 -4.61 21.70 -5.81
CA GLU A 91 -4.89 23.07 -6.24
C GLU A 91 -5.94 23.67 -5.31
N VAL A 92 -5.56 24.72 -4.58
CA VAL A 92 -6.46 25.39 -3.65
C VAL A 92 -7.10 26.56 -4.36
N LYS A 93 -8.42 26.53 -4.45
CA LYS A 93 -9.18 27.60 -5.10
C LYS A 93 -9.03 28.93 -4.34
N PRO A 94 -9.08 30.07 -5.04
CA PRO A 94 -9.14 31.39 -4.42
C PRO A 94 -10.36 31.55 -3.50
#